data_AF-A0A418AYF0-F1
#
_entry.id   AF-A0A418AYF0-F1
#
_cell.length_a   1.000
_cell.length_b   1.000
_cell.length_c   1.000
_cell.angle_alpha   90.00
_cell.angle_beta   90.00
_cell.angle_gamma   90.00
#
_symmetry.space_group_name_H-M   'P 1'
#
loop_
_entity.id
_entity.type
_entity.pdbx_description
1 polymer ?
#
loop_
_entity_poly.entity_id
_entity_poly.type
_entity_poly.pdbx_seq_one_letter_code
_entity_poly.pdbx_strand_id
1 'polypeptide(L)'
;MHTALFVLALIVDLAACAFGLDNSTNNSTTDTIAASVETDQSAVAQWQVTFEDHFDHLDLTKWQVYHECSTHHDCIHNDEKQVYLRDQVYVDNGHLVLEASNVSHYSPASGERHFRSAKLDTATSFSQRFGKFEARIRLPRGAGMWPAFWYCSVCGLLRSHGRCRFMPKGGQCWPMDGEIDIVEYVGQTPQTIYGASPMLLHT
;
A
#
# COMPACT_ATOMS: atom_id res chain seq x y z
N MET A 1 -19.87 -28.78 -15.58
CA MET A 1 -18.86 -29.70 -15.01
C MET A 1 -17.63 -28.88 -14.66
N HIS A 2 -17.24 -28.94 -13.38
CA HIS A 2 -15.97 -28.60 -12.71
C HIS A 2 -14.91 -27.84 -13.53
N THR A 3 -14.30 -26.78 -13.01
CA THR A 3 -13.28 -26.91 -11.94
C THR A 3 -13.10 -25.56 -11.23
N ALA A 4 -13.26 -25.55 -9.91
CA ALA A 4 -12.81 -24.46 -9.06
C ALA A 4 -11.33 -24.71 -8.70
N LEU A 5 -10.46 -23.75 -9.04
CA LEU A 5 -9.06 -23.78 -8.61
C LEU A 5 -8.94 -22.97 -7.32
N PHE A 6 -8.86 -23.66 -6.19
CA PHE A 6 -8.42 -23.07 -4.92
C PHE A 6 -6.89 -23.04 -4.93
N VAL A 7 -6.29 -21.85 -4.84
CA VAL A 7 -4.86 -21.71 -4.58
C VAL A 7 -4.71 -21.19 -3.15
N LEU A 8 -4.28 -22.08 -2.27
CA LEU A 8 -3.85 -21.80 -0.91
C LEU A 8 -2.39 -21.30 -0.99
N ALA A 9 -2.15 -20.02 -0.69
CA ALA A 9 -0.80 -19.49 -0.57
C ALA A 9 -0.28 -19.72 0.86
N LEU A 10 0.66 -20.66 1.00
CA LEU A 10 1.46 -20.86 2.21
C LEU A 10 2.61 -19.83 2.18
N ILE A 11 2.65 -18.91 3.14
CA ILE A 11 3.83 -18.07 3.40
C ILE A 11 4.60 -18.74 4.53
N VAL A 12 5.86 -19.08 4.27
CA VAL A 12 6.80 -19.60 5.26
C VAL A 12 7.38 -18.40 6.01
N ASP A 13 7.03 -18.26 7.29
CA ASP A 13 7.66 -17.31 8.20
C ASP A 13 9.11 -17.74 8.46
N LEU A 14 10.06 -16.85 8.17
CA LEU A 14 11.45 -17.01 8.59
C LEU A 14 11.60 -16.40 9.99
N ALA A 15 11.26 -17.18 11.03
CA ALA A 15 11.58 -16.82 12.40
C ALA A 15 13.11 -16.90 12.61
N ALA A 16 13.74 -15.73 12.79
CA ALA A 16 15.13 -15.66 13.24
C ALA A 16 15.18 -16.00 14.74
N CYS A 17 15.51 -17.24 15.09
CA CYS A 17 15.86 -17.58 16.47
C CYS A 17 17.28 -17.06 16.77
N ALA A 18 17.36 -16.13 17.73
CA ALA A 18 18.63 -15.69 18.31
C ALA A 18 19.25 -16.84 19.12
N PHE A 19 20.43 -17.32 18.71
CA PHE A 19 21.24 -18.21 19.53
C PHE A 19 21.98 -17.40 20.58
N GLY A 20 21.59 -17.55 21.85
CA GLY A 20 22.43 -17.20 22.99
C GLY A 20 23.51 -18.27 23.16
N LEU A 21 24.78 -17.87 23.09
CA LEU A 21 25.91 -18.73 23.43
C LEU A 21 26.09 -18.71 24.95
N ASP A 22 25.74 -19.80 25.62
CA ASP A 22 26.16 -20.02 27.01
C ASP A 22 27.32 -21.03 27.03
N ASN A 23 28.46 -20.57 27.53
CA ASN A 23 29.72 -21.29 27.53
C ASN A 23 29.85 -22.04 28.86
N SER A 24 29.47 -23.32 28.88
CA SER A 24 29.71 -24.22 30.02
C SER A 24 30.32 -25.52 29.51
N THR A 25 31.58 -25.75 29.90
CA THR A 25 32.31 -27.01 29.76
C THR A 25 31.64 -28.12 30.57
N ASN A 26 31.40 -29.30 29.98
CA ASN A 26 31.75 -30.60 30.59
C ASN A 26 31.50 -31.82 29.66
N ASN A 27 32.39 -32.79 29.86
CA ASN A 27 32.62 -34.11 29.27
C ASN A 27 31.46 -34.95 28.67
N SER A 28 31.87 -35.71 27.65
CA SER A 28 31.21 -36.78 26.89
C SER A 28 30.37 -37.80 27.69
N THR A 29 29.12 -37.97 27.27
CA THR A 29 28.43 -39.28 27.20
C THR A 29 27.55 -39.28 25.95
N THR A 30 27.74 -40.26 25.07
CA THR A 30 26.88 -40.51 23.90
C THR A 30 25.59 -41.18 24.35
N ASP A 31 24.63 -40.38 24.81
CA ASP A 31 23.24 -40.82 24.92
C ASP A 31 22.50 -40.42 23.65
N THR A 32 21.95 -41.43 22.96
CA THR A 32 21.09 -41.21 21.79
C THR A 32 19.73 -40.75 22.31
N ILE A 33 19.64 -39.48 22.71
CA ILE A 33 18.36 -38.83 22.93
C ILE A 33 17.78 -38.59 21.54
N ALA A 34 16.82 -39.43 21.15
CA ALA A 34 15.94 -39.14 20.03
C ALA A 34 15.21 -37.85 20.39
N ALA A 35 15.75 -36.72 19.94
CA ALA A 35 15.05 -35.45 19.96
C ALA A 35 13.85 -35.61 19.04
N SER A 36 12.69 -35.89 19.62
CA SER A 36 11.43 -35.60 18.96
C SER A 36 11.45 -34.10 18.70
N VAL A 37 11.72 -33.73 17.44
CA VAL A 37 11.37 -32.42 16.94
C VAL A 37 9.85 -32.37 17.04
N GLU A 38 9.35 -31.87 18.17
CA GLU A 38 8.02 -31.29 18.21
C GLU A 38 8.06 -30.21 17.14
N THR A 39 7.47 -30.50 15.99
CA THR A 39 7.08 -29.48 15.06
C THR A 39 6.14 -28.59 15.84
N ASP A 40 6.67 -27.53 16.43
CA ASP A 40 5.87 -26.40 16.88
C ASP A 40 5.08 -25.99 15.64
N GLN A 41 3.82 -26.42 15.62
CA GLN A 41 2.81 -25.89 14.71
C GLN A 41 2.63 -24.45 15.15
N SER A 42 3.62 -23.64 14.78
CA SER A 42 3.70 -22.21 14.95
C SER A 42 2.31 -21.73 14.59
N ALA A 43 1.59 -21.28 15.61
CA ALA A 43 0.20 -20.89 15.49
C ALA A 43 0.11 -19.96 14.29
N VAL A 44 -0.50 -20.45 13.20
CA VAL A 44 -0.70 -19.62 12.01
C VAL A 44 -1.42 -18.40 12.52
N ALA A 45 -0.75 -17.25 12.49
CA ALA A 45 -1.32 -16.02 13.00
C ALA A 45 -2.67 -15.84 12.31
N GLN A 46 -3.76 -16.01 13.06
CA GLN A 46 -5.10 -15.83 12.54
C GLN A 46 -5.30 -14.34 12.34
N TRP A 47 -5.08 -13.88 11.12
CA TRP A 47 -5.32 -12.49 10.75
C TRP A 47 -6.82 -12.20 10.85
N GLN A 48 -7.16 -11.18 11.65
CA GLN A 48 -8.51 -10.63 11.69
C GLN A 48 -8.61 -9.45 10.72
N VAL A 49 -9.65 -9.44 9.89
CA VAL A 49 -9.94 -8.31 9.01
C VAL A 49 -10.39 -7.12 9.86
N THR A 50 -9.64 -6.02 9.77
CA THR A 50 -9.92 -4.74 10.45
C THR A 50 -10.44 -3.68 9.49
N PHE A 51 -10.16 -3.83 8.20
CA PHE A 51 -10.62 -2.99 7.11
C PHE A 51 -10.69 -3.80 5.82
N GLU A 52 -11.78 -3.65 5.08
CA GLU A 52 -11.93 -4.21 3.74
C GLU A 52 -12.85 -3.34 2.90
N ASP A 53 -12.64 -3.39 1.59
CA ASP A 53 -13.57 -2.83 0.62
C ASP A 53 -13.59 -3.72 -0.62
N HIS A 54 -14.78 -4.25 -0.94
CA HIS A 54 -15.01 -5.08 -2.14
C HIS A 54 -15.48 -4.24 -3.32
N PHE A 55 -15.65 -2.93 -3.13
CA PHE A 55 -16.05 -1.97 -4.16
C PHE A 55 -17.36 -2.33 -4.85
N ASP A 56 -18.38 -2.72 -4.09
CA ASP A 56 -19.77 -2.81 -4.58
C ASP A 56 -20.32 -1.41 -4.95
N HIS A 57 -19.83 -0.37 -4.26
CA HIS A 57 -20.05 1.05 -4.55
C HIS A 57 -18.90 1.88 -3.95
N LEU A 58 -18.77 3.14 -4.36
CA LEU A 58 -17.79 4.05 -3.78
C LEU A 58 -18.28 4.55 -2.40
N ASP A 59 -17.72 4.01 -1.32
CA ASP A 59 -18.04 4.40 0.04
C ASP A 59 -17.21 5.60 0.51
N LEU A 60 -17.81 6.80 0.45
CA LEU A 60 -17.16 8.04 0.89
C LEU A 60 -17.04 8.17 2.42
N THR A 61 -17.58 7.23 3.20
CA THR A 61 -17.29 7.13 4.64
C THR A 61 -15.96 6.45 4.91
N LYS A 62 -15.49 5.63 3.96
CA LYS A 62 -14.15 5.00 3.97
C LYS A 62 -13.12 5.81 3.21
N TRP A 63 -13.48 6.39 2.07
CA TRP A 63 -12.51 6.99 1.16
C TRP A 63 -12.68 8.51 1.03
N GLN A 64 -11.61 9.24 1.33
CA GLN A 64 -11.47 10.64 0.98
C GLN A 64 -10.99 10.74 -0.47
N VAL A 65 -11.80 11.35 -1.35
CA VAL A 65 -11.45 11.58 -2.75
C VAL A 65 -10.94 13.01 -2.96
N TYR A 66 -9.81 13.15 -3.63
CA TYR A 66 -9.22 14.45 -3.96
C TYR A 66 -9.90 15.08 -5.19
N HIS A 67 -9.98 16.40 -5.19
CA HIS A 67 -10.58 17.16 -6.27
C HIS A 67 -9.90 18.52 -6.42
N GLU A 68 -9.69 18.95 -7.67
CA GLU A 68 -9.02 20.20 -8.01
C GLU A 68 -7.65 20.34 -7.36
N CYS A 69 -6.92 19.21 -7.27
CA CYS A 69 -5.60 19.20 -6.66
C CYS A 69 -4.49 18.86 -7.65
N SER A 70 -3.42 19.64 -7.61
CA SER A 70 -2.24 19.51 -8.46
C SER A 70 -1.00 20.15 -7.79
N THR A 71 0.07 20.44 -8.54
CA THR A 71 1.38 20.94 -8.08
C THR A 71 1.32 22.20 -7.20
N HIS A 72 0.30 23.06 -7.36
CA HIS A 72 0.19 24.34 -6.65
C HIS A 72 -0.70 24.28 -5.39
N HIS A 73 -1.26 23.12 -5.04
CA HIS A 73 -2.12 22.88 -3.87
C HIS A 73 -1.65 21.67 -3.04
N ASP A 74 -0.34 21.35 -3.07
CA ASP A 74 0.33 20.37 -2.21
C ASP A 74 -0.20 18.91 -2.27
N CYS A 75 -0.83 18.48 -3.37
CA CYS A 75 -1.15 17.04 -3.56
C CYS A 75 -0.21 16.29 -4.50
N ILE A 76 0.68 17.02 -5.17
CA ILE A 76 1.66 16.53 -6.14
C ILE A 76 3.03 17.00 -5.66
N HIS A 77 4.00 16.09 -5.60
CA HIS A 77 5.32 16.38 -5.03
C HIS A 77 6.48 16.09 -5.98
N ASN A 78 6.22 15.40 -7.10
CA ASN A 78 7.25 14.87 -8.00
C ASN A 78 7.12 15.40 -9.45
N ASP A 79 6.85 16.70 -9.62
CA ASP A 79 6.63 17.34 -10.93
C ASP A 79 5.55 16.69 -11.82
N GLU A 80 4.61 16.00 -11.19
CA GLU A 80 3.52 15.28 -11.85
C GLU A 80 2.61 16.25 -12.62
N LYS A 81 2.06 15.81 -13.76
CA LYS A 81 1.41 16.69 -14.76
C LYS A 81 -0.10 16.73 -14.68
N GLN A 82 -0.70 15.85 -13.89
CA GLN A 82 -2.14 15.70 -13.80
C GLN A 82 -2.78 16.69 -12.82
N VAL A 83 -4.10 16.82 -12.96
CA VAL A 83 -4.99 17.26 -11.89
C VAL A 83 -5.78 16.06 -11.39
N TYR A 84 -5.88 15.93 -10.07
CA TYR A 84 -6.74 14.92 -9.43
C TYR A 84 -8.18 15.41 -9.37
N LEU A 85 -9.11 14.63 -9.93
CA LEU A 85 -10.53 14.98 -10.03
C LEU A 85 -11.42 13.86 -9.46
N ARG A 86 -12.56 14.27 -8.90
CA ARG A 86 -13.50 13.35 -8.25
C ARG A 86 -14.20 12.42 -9.24
N ASP A 87 -14.50 12.91 -10.43
CA ASP A 87 -15.14 12.15 -11.51
C ASP A 87 -14.22 11.10 -12.15
N GLN A 88 -12.92 11.13 -11.84
CA GLN A 88 -11.96 10.08 -12.22
C GLN A 88 -11.88 8.94 -11.20
N VAL A 89 -12.64 9.01 -10.09
CA VAL A 89 -12.79 7.92 -9.10
C VAL A 89 -14.20 7.39 -9.17
N TYR A 90 -14.36 6.15 -9.61
CA TYR A 90 -15.67 5.50 -9.65
C TYR A 90 -15.56 4.00 -9.46
N VAL A 91 -16.69 3.37 -9.20
CA VAL A 91 -16.81 1.90 -9.19
C VAL A 91 -17.47 1.48 -10.49
N ASP A 92 -16.85 0.51 -11.16
CA ASP A 92 -17.41 -0.16 -12.33
C ASP A 92 -17.19 -1.66 -12.22
N ASN A 93 -18.25 -2.44 -12.42
CA ASN A 93 -18.23 -3.90 -12.39
C ASN A 93 -17.56 -4.51 -11.13
N GLY A 94 -17.81 -3.95 -9.94
CA GLY A 94 -17.24 -4.43 -8.67
C GLY A 94 -15.75 -4.09 -8.49
N HIS A 95 -15.26 -3.09 -9.22
CA HIS A 95 -13.87 -2.64 -9.13
C HIS A 95 -13.81 -1.13 -8.93
N LEU A 96 -12.95 -0.69 -8.01
CA LEU A 96 -12.51 0.69 -7.98
C LEU A 96 -11.70 0.99 -9.25
N VAL A 97 -12.12 2.03 -9.97
CA VAL A 97 -11.44 2.55 -11.15
C VAL A 97 -10.90 3.93 -10.83
N LEU A 98 -9.58 4.07 -11.01
CA LEU A 98 -8.90 5.35 -11.03
C LEU A 98 -8.52 5.63 -12.48
N GLU A 99 -9.28 6.50 -13.13
CA GLU A 99 -9.08 6.82 -14.53
C GLU A 99 -8.00 7.89 -14.69
N ALA A 100 -7.08 7.65 -15.62
CA ALA A 100 -6.13 8.65 -16.08
C ALA A 100 -6.37 8.92 -17.57
N SER A 101 -6.47 10.19 -17.95
CA SER A 101 -6.78 10.59 -19.32
C SER A 101 -5.99 11.83 -19.76
N ASN A 102 -5.72 11.93 -21.06
CA ASN A 102 -5.09 13.10 -21.69
C ASN A 102 -6.17 14.04 -22.23
N VAL A 103 -6.91 14.66 -21.32
CA VAL A 103 -7.98 15.61 -21.63
C VAL A 103 -7.73 16.89 -20.84
N SER A 104 -7.60 18.02 -21.55
CA SER A 104 -7.36 19.31 -20.90
C SER A 104 -8.44 19.64 -19.86
N HIS A 105 -8.03 20.16 -18.71
CA HIS A 105 -8.86 20.66 -17.63
C HIS A 105 -8.26 21.97 -17.10
N TYR A 106 -9.10 22.98 -16.92
CA TYR A 106 -8.67 24.18 -16.21
C TYR A 106 -8.91 23.99 -14.72
N SER A 107 -7.84 23.90 -13.94
CA SER A 107 -7.92 23.82 -12.49
C SER A 107 -7.77 25.20 -11.86
N PRO A 108 -8.69 25.63 -10.99
CA PRO A 108 -8.54 26.88 -10.25
C PRO A 108 -7.25 26.92 -9.41
N ALA A 109 -6.77 25.75 -8.96
CA ALA A 109 -5.57 25.65 -8.14
C ALA A 109 -4.27 25.75 -8.96
N SER A 110 -4.31 25.43 -10.25
CA SER A 110 -3.07 25.12 -10.99
C SER A 110 -3.07 25.47 -12.48
N GLY A 111 -4.10 26.18 -12.95
CA GLY A 111 -4.24 26.59 -14.35
C GLY A 111 -4.60 25.43 -15.26
N GLU A 112 -4.26 25.56 -16.54
CA GLU A 112 -4.50 24.50 -17.52
C GLU A 112 -3.62 23.28 -17.25
N ARG A 113 -4.25 22.11 -17.19
CA ARG A 113 -3.63 20.80 -17.10
C ARG A 113 -4.07 19.94 -18.26
N HIS A 114 -3.14 19.22 -18.87
CA HIS A 114 -3.45 18.35 -20.01
C HIS A 114 -3.83 16.93 -19.60
N PHE A 115 -3.54 16.55 -18.34
CA PHE A 115 -3.82 15.23 -17.82
C PHE A 115 -4.77 15.30 -16.63
N ARG A 116 -5.72 14.36 -16.60
CA ARG A 116 -6.63 14.13 -15.47
C ARG A 116 -6.27 12.79 -14.86
N SER A 117 -6.44 12.68 -13.55
CA SER A 117 -6.24 11.44 -12.83
C SER A 117 -7.08 11.42 -11.57
N ALA A 118 -6.89 10.37 -10.77
CA ALA A 118 -7.60 10.14 -9.53
C ALA A 118 -6.62 9.87 -8.37
N LYS A 119 -7.01 10.35 -7.18
CA LYS A 119 -6.32 10.09 -5.91
C LYS A 119 -7.38 9.98 -4.81
N LEU A 120 -7.21 9.00 -3.94
CA LEU A 120 -8.01 8.79 -2.75
C LEU A 120 -7.16 8.20 -1.64
N ASP A 121 -7.57 8.42 -0.40
CA ASP A 121 -6.95 7.83 0.78
C ASP A 121 -7.99 7.57 1.88
N THR A 122 -7.54 7.00 3.00
CA THR A 122 -8.36 6.71 4.18
C THR A 122 -8.07 7.65 5.35
N ALA A 123 -7.44 8.81 5.12
CA ALA A 123 -6.89 9.66 6.18
C ALA A 123 -7.93 10.12 7.21
N THR A 124 -9.20 10.19 6.82
CA THR A 124 -10.32 10.60 7.68
C THR A 124 -11.09 9.45 8.32
N SER A 125 -10.79 8.20 7.96
CA SER A 125 -11.64 7.04 8.28
C SER A 125 -10.87 5.88 8.91
N PHE A 126 -9.70 5.55 8.39
CA PHE A 126 -8.95 4.36 8.77
C PHE A 126 -7.44 4.62 8.77
N SER A 127 -6.80 4.20 9.84
CA SER A 127 -5.35 4.11 9.97
C SER A 127 -5.03 2.95 10.89
N GLN A 128 -4.00 2.18 10.54
CA GLN A 128 -3.58 1.05 11.34
C GLN A 128 -2.06 1.01 11.44
N ARG A 129 -1.59 0.78 12.67
CA ARG A 129 -0.18 0.49 12.91
C ARG A 129 0.00 -1.02 12.91
N PHE A 130 0.89 -1.50 12.05
CA PHE A 130 1.18 -2.92 11.82
C PHE A 130 -0.01 -3.71 11.26
N GLY A 131 0.28 -4.92 10.80
CA GLY A 131 -0.72 -5.82 10.22
C GLY A 131 -0.31 -6.26 8.83
N LYS A 132 -1.22 -7.00 8.21
CA LYS A 132 -1.10 -7.45 6.82
C LYS A 132 -2.05 -6.62 5.97
N PHE A 133 -1.55 -6.10 4.86
CA PHE A 133 -2.36 -5.33 3.93
C PHE A 133 -2.23 -5.91 2.53
N GLU A 134 -3.35 -6.05 1.83
CA GLU A 134 -3.42 -6.69 0.52
C GLU A 134 -4.39 -5.91 -0.38
N ALA A 135 -4.04 -5.81 -1.66
CA ALA A 135 -4.91 -5.27 -2.69
C ALA A 135 -4.73 -6.07 -3.98
N ARG A 136 -5.82 -6.26 -4.73
CA ARG A 136 -5.78 -6.90 -6.05
C ARG A 136 -5.96 -5.82 -7.13
N ILE A 137 -4.87 -5.47 -7.80
CA ILE A 137 -4.82 -4.30 -8.68
C ILE A 137 -4.44 -4.73 -10.10
N ARG A 138 -5.15 -4.20 -11.11
CA ARG A 138 -4.72 -4.26 -12.50
C ARG A 138 -4.10 -2.92 -12.90
N LEU A 139 -2.84 -2.93 -13.30
CA LEU A 139 -2.08 -1.71 -13.59
C LEU A 139 -2.23 -1.31 -15.07
N PRO A 140 -2.39 0.00 -15.38
CA PRO A 140 -2.40 0.48 -16.76
C PRO A 140 -1.02 0.31 -17.42
N ARG A 141 -0.97 0.41 -18.75
CA ARG A 141 0.28 0.49 -19.51
C ARG A 141 0.36 1.83 -20.22
N GLY A 142 1.56 2.30 -20.50
CA GLY A 142 1.77 3.53 -21.28
C GLY A 142 2.83 4.45 -20.70
N ALA A 143 3.42 5.26 -21.58
CA ALA A 143 4.37 6.28 -21.18
C ALA A 143 3.74 7.32 -20.26
N GLY A 144 4.44 7.66 -19.17
CA GLY A 144 3.97 8.62 -18.17
C GLY A 144 2.97 8.08 -17.16
N MET A 145 2.55 6.82 -17.25
CA MET A 145 1.70 6.21 -16.23
C MET A 145 2.51 5.83 -15.00
N TRP A 146 2.11 6.34 -13.84
CA TRP A 146 2.70 6.06 -12.53
C TRP A 146 1.62 5.77 -11.47
N PRO A 147 0.93 4.62 -11.56
CA PRO A 147 0.04 4.16 -10.50
C PRO A 147 0.85 3.77 -9.26
N ALA A 148 0.33 4.14 -8.09
CA ALA A 148 0.92 3.81 -6.81
C ALA A 148 -0.13 3.29 -5.82
N PHE A 149 0.27 2.32 -5.00
CA PHE A 149 -0.44 1.88 -3.79
C PHE A 149 0.56 1.90 -2.64
N TRP A 150 0.38 2.85 -1.73
CA TRP A 150 1.36 3.22 -0.73
C TRP A 150 0.67 3.56 0.59
N TYR A 151 1.44 3.51 1.67
CA TYR A 151 1.05 4.01 2.97
C TYR A 151 1.91 5.20 3.34
N CYS A 152 1.28 6.13 4.02
CA CYS A 152 1.99 7.16 4.75
C CYS A 152 1.29 7.36 6.08
N SER A 153 2.00 7.96 7.02
CA SER A 153 1.39 8.38 8.26
C SER A 153 0.17 9.27 7.99
N VAL A 154 -0.82 9.24 8.88
CA VAL A 154 -1.95 10.19 8.84
C VAL A 154 -1.46 11.64 8.85
N CYS A 155 -0.31 11.91 9.49
CA CYS A 155 0.32 13.23 9.47
C CYS A 155 0.78 13.66 8.08
N GLY A 156 1.33 12.74 7.29
CA GLY A 156 1.80 12.99 5.93
C GLY A 156 0.65 13.25 4.97
N LEU A 157 -0.43 12.44 5.06
CA LEU A 157 -1.65 12.67 4.28
C LEU A 157 -2.35 13.98 4.63
N LEU A 158 -2.40 14.35 5.92
CA LEU A 158 -3.04 15.58 6.41
C LEU A 158 -2.15 16.83 6.30
N ARG A 159 -0.92 16.72 5.78
CA ARG A 159 -0.03 17.87 5.56
C ARG A 159 -0.64 18.87 4.57
N SER A 160 -1.36 18.39 3.56
CA SER A 160 -2.17 19.18 2.63
C SER A 160 -3.22 20.08 3.31
N HIS A 161 -3.49 19.84 4.61
CA HIS A 161 -4.47 20.58 5.40
C HIS A 161 -3.85 21.31 6.60
N GLY A 162 -2.52 21.31 6.79
CA GLY A 162 -1.87 21.96 7.93
C GLY A 162 -2.23 21.35 9.30
N ARG A 163 -2.68 20.08 9.32
CA ARG A 163 -3.28 19.42 10.50
C ARG A 163 -2.45 18.29 11.10
N CYS A 164 -1.14 18.19 10.81
CA CYS A 164 -0.31 17.21 11.53
C CYS A 164 -0.13 17.63 12.99
N ARG A 165 -0.91 17.01 13.87
CA ARG A 165 -0.95 17.30 15.31
C ARG A 165 0.01 16.42 16.13
N PHE A 166 0.58 15.37 15.51
CA PHE A 166 1.37 14.35 16.21
C PHE A 166 2.88 14.59 16.19
N MET A 167 3.34 15.65 15.54
CA MET A 167 4.75 16.07 15.60
C MET A 167 4.93 17.25 16.57
N PRO A 168 6.02 17.28 17.38
CA PRO A 168 6.40 18.48 18.13
C PRO A 168 6.42 19.70 17.22
N LYS A 169 6.00 20.86 17.74
CA LYS A 169 5.96 22.13 16.99
C LYS A 169 7.29 22.36 16.26
N GLY A 170 7.25 22.35 14.92
CA GLY A 170 8.42 22.54 14.06
C GLY A 170 8.95 21.27 13.37
N GLY A 171 8.41 20.08 13.65
CA GLY A 171 8.76 18.87 12.92
C GLY A 171 8.12 18.82 11.52
N GLN A 172 8.93 18.54 10.49
CA GLN A 172 8.42 18.22 9.15
C GLN A 172 7.73 16.85 9.18
N CYS A 173 6.55 16.72 8.57
CA CYS A 173 5.83 15.44 8.50
C CYS A 173 6.65 14.44 7.67
N TRP A 174 6.69 14.66 6.36
CA TRP A 174 7.54 13.90 5.45
C TRP A 174 8.97 14.46 5.43
N PRO A 175 10.03 13.63 5.41
CA PRO A 175 10.02 12.16 5.34
C PRO A 175 10.03 11.46 6.73
N MET A 176 10.04 12.21 7.82
CA MET A 176 10.27 11.68 9.17
C MET A 176 9.12 10.83 9.72
N ASP A 177 7.93 10.99 9.16
CA ASP A 177 6.72 10.26 9.54
C ASP A 177 6.56 8.92 8.81
N GLY A 178 7.37 8.69 7.77
CA GLY A 178 7.49 7.44 7.05
C GLY A 178 6.52 7.29 5.87
N GLU A 179 7.01 6.61 4.85
CA GLU A 179 6.30 6.22 3.64
C GLU A 179 6.66 4.76 3.32
N ILE A 180 5.66 3.97 2.96
CA ILE A 180 5.82 2.57 2.55
C ILE A 180 5.11 2.40 1.23
N ASP A 181 5.88 2.32 0.16
CA ASP A 181 5.39 2.01 -1.18
C ASP A 181 5.21 0.49 -1.35
N ILE A 182 3.96 0.01 -1.38
CA ILE A 182 3.71 -1.41 -1.68
C ILE A 182 3.86 -1.64 -3.17
N VAL A 183 3.22 -0.80 -3.98
CA VAL A 183 3.30 -0.82 -5.43
C VAL A 183 3.64 0.58 -5.92
N GLU A 184 4.74 0.68 -6.63
CA GLU A 184 5.01 1.73 -7.60
C GLU A 184 5.30 1.08 -8.94
N TYR A 185 4.75 1.64 -10.00
CA TYR A 185 4.88 1.04 -11.32
C TYR A 185 5.12 2.12 -12.37
N VAL A 186 5.99 1.81 -13.32
CA VAL A 186 6.29 2.68 -14.45
C VAL A 186 5.70 2.04 -15.70
N GLY A 187 4.66 2.65 -16.27
CA GLY A 187 3.91 2.06 -17.39
C GLY A 187 4.69 1.85 -18.68
N GLN A 188 5.91 2.39 -18.78
CA GLN A 188 6.87 2.12 -19.86
C GLN A 188 7.56 0.76 -19.70
N THR A 189 7.67 0.24 -18.49
CA THR A 189 8.31 -1.03 -18.14
C THR A 189 7.29 -1.95 -17.46
N PRO A 190 6.31 -2.48 -18.21
CA PRO A 190 5.12 -3.13 -17.64
C PRO A 190 5.39 -4.46 -16.91
N GLN A 191 6.63 -4.95 -16.95
CA GLN A 191 7.08 -6.16 -16.27
C GLN A 191 7.80 -5.87 -14.95
N THR A 192 7.94 -4.59 -14.59
CA THR A 192 8.66 -4.16 -13.39
C THR A 192 7.73 -3.42 -12.46
N ILE A 193 7.72 -3.85 -11.19
CA ILE A 193 7.10 -3.13 -10.09
C ILE A 193 8.19 -2.83 -9.07
N TYR A 194 8.17 -1.63 -8.51
CA TYR A 194 9.01 -1.19 -7.42
C TYR A 194 8.18 -1.21 -6.14
N GLY A 195 8.73 -1.67 -5.02
CA GLY A 195 7.98 -1.75 -3.76
C GLY A 195 8.78 -2.40 -2.64
N ALA A 196 8.34 -2.15 -1.41
CA ALA A 196 9.00 -2.60 -0.19
C ALA A 196 8.69 -4.07 0.18
N SER A 197 7.86 -4.78 -0.57
CA SER A 197 7.40 -6.14 -0.23
C SER A 197 7.38 -7.08 -1.45
N PRO A 198 7.63 -8.39 -1.27
CA PRO A 198 7.52 -9.38 -2.34
C PRO A 198 6.10 -9.42 -2.90
N MET A 199 5.97 -9.34 -4.21
CA MET A 199 4.68 -9.38 -4.90
C MET A 199 4.66 -10.43 -6.01
N LEU A 200 3.50 -11.05 -6.20
CA LEU A 200 3.24 -11.99 -7.28
C LEU A 200 2.55 -11.25 -8.43
N LEU A 201 3.34 -10.85 -9.43
CA LEU A 201 2.81 -10.29 -10.67
C LEU A 201 2.25 -11.42 -11.54
N HIS A 202 0.94 -11.39 -11.79
CA HIS A 202 0.30 -12.27 -12.76
C HIS A 202 0.02 -11.47 -14.03
N THR A 203 0.62 -11.87 -15.16
CA THR A 203 0.42 -11.25 -16.48
C THR A 203 -0.71 -11.89 -17.25
#